data_AF-A0A377XKW2-F1
#
_entry.id   AF-A0A377XKW2-F1
#
_cell.length_a   1.000
_cell.length_b   1.000
_cell.length_c   1.000
_cell.angle_alpha   90.00
_cell.angle_beta   90.00
_cell.angle_gamma   90.00
#
_symmetry.space_group_name_H-M   'P 1'
#
loop_
_entity.id
_entity.type
_entity.pdbx_description
1 polymer ?
#
loop_
_entity_poly.entity_id
_entity_poly.type
_entity_poly.pdbx_seq_one_letter_code
_entity_poly.pdbx_strand_id
1 'polypeptide(L)'
;MHYDDETQTLRATNDLHLVEKAAVLSLLHGTEGTAVPTVWFSIVLIYGLFALKHGAESWAGYIGFLQNPVVVILNLITLAAALLHTKTWFELAPKAANVIIKGEKMGPEPVIKGLWVVTAVVTVVILFVALFW
;
A
#
# COMPACT_ATOMS: atom_id res chain seq x y z
N MET A 1 43.71 24.29 17.27
CA MET A 1 42.90 23.12 16.86
C MET A 1 41.45 23.33 17.28
N HIS A 2 40.72 24.23 16.62
CA HIS A 2 39.32 24.57 16.96
C HIS A 2 38.43 24.64 15.71
N TYR A 3 38.91 24.08 14.59
CA TYR A 3 38.25 24.14 13.27
C TYR A 3 37.31 22.93 13.02
N ASP A 4 37.46 21.86 13.80
CA ASP A 4 36.74 20.60 13.56
C ASP A 4 35.34 20.55 14.19
N ASP A 5 35.05 21.35 15.23
CA ASP A 5 33.79 21.21 15.98
C ASP A 5 32.59 21.81 15.21
N GLU A 6 32.75 23.01 14.64
CA GLU A 6 31.70 23.63 13.79
C GLU A 6 31.48 22.86 12.49
N THR A 7 32.54 22.34 11.88
CA THR A 7 32.42 21.55 10.64
C THR A 7 31.80 20.18 10.90
N GLN A 8 32.07 19.54 12.04
CA GLN A 8 31.38 18.30 12.44
C GLN A 8 29.92 18.54 12.81
N THR A 9 29.61 19.61 13.53
CA THR A 9 28.22 19.96 13.89
C THR A 9 27.40 20.35 12.65
N LEU A 10 27.99 21.07 11.70
CA LEU A 10 27.35 21.36 10.40
C LEU A 10 27.13 20.10 9.56
N ARG A 11 28.08 19.15 9.56
CA ARG A 11 27.90 17.84 8.91
C ARG A 11 26.78 17.04 9.57
N ALA A 12 26.77 16.95 10.89
CA ALA A 12 25.76 16.24 11.65
C ALA A 12 24.36 16.84 11.48
N THR A 13 24.23 18.17 11.43
CA THR A 13 22.94 18.85 11.20
C THR A 13 22.47 18.75 9.76
N ASN A 14 23.37 18.74 8.77
CA ASN A 14 23.01 18.40 7.40
C ASN A 14 22.53 16.95 7.35
N ASP A 15 23.31 15.99 7.85
CA ASP A 15 22.94 14.58 7.87
C ASP A 15 21.57 14.41 8.53
N LEU A 16 21.31 15.06 9.68
CA LEU A 16 20.00 15.05 10.35
C LEU A 16 18.87 15.55 9.44
N HIS A 17 19.05 16.66 8.72
CA HIS A 17 18.06 17.18 7.77
C HIS A 17 17.86 16.23 6.58
N LEU A 18 18.90 15.53 6.14
CA LEU A 18 18.79 14.50 5.10
C LEU A 18 18.05 13.27 5.61
N VAL A 19 18.28 12.86 6.87
CA VAL A 19 17.55 11.75 7.50
C VAL A 19 16.09 12.12 7.73
N GLU A 20 15.80 13.35 8.16
CA GLU A 20 14.43 13.84 8.35
C GLU A 20 13.68 13.93 7.01
N LYS A 21 14.30 14.50 5.96
CA LYS A 21 13.71 14.52 4.62
C LYS A 21 13.52 13.11 4.08
N ALA A 22 14.46 12.20 4.27
CA ALA A 22 14.32 10.81 3.86
C ALA A 22 13.22 10.08 4.66
N ALA A 23 13.09 10.37 5.96
CA ALA A 23 12.04 9.83 6.81
C ALA A 23 10.67 10.35 6.38
N VAL A 24 10.50 11.67 6.20
CA VAL A 24 9.27 12.31 5.70
C VAL A 24 8.93 11.80 4.29
N LEU A 25 9.92 11.62 3.43
CA LEU A 25 9.74 11.04 2.11
C LEU A 25 9.33 9.57 2.18
N SER A 26 9.87 8.79 3.13
CA SER A 26 9.46 7.40 3.37
C SER A 26 8.05 7.29 3.96
N LEU A 27 7.69 8.24 4.84
CA LEU A 27 6.37 8.45 5.44
C LEU A 27 5.32 8.74 4.36
N LEU A 28 5.64 9.65 3.44
CA LEU A 28 4.77 10.01 2.31
C LEU A 28 4.68 8.92 1.23
N HIS A 29 5.77 8.19 0.96
CA HIS A 29 5.83 7.28 -0.18
C HIS A 29 5.53 5.80 0.13
N GLY A 30 5.70 5.31 1.36
CA GLY A 30 5.91 3.87 1.56
C GLY A 30 4.83 3.12 2.34
N THR A 31 4.52 3.58 3.55
CA THR A 31 3.89 2.73 4.57
C THR A 31 2.76 3.44 5.31
N GLU A 32 2.93 4.71 5.64
CA GLU A 32 1.97 5.46 6.45
C GLU A 32 0.93 6.18 5.58
N GLY A 33 1.34 6.73 4.43
CA GLY A 33 0.41 7.34 3.47
C GLY A 33 -0.63 6.36 2.89
N THR A 34 -0.31 5.06 2.79
CA THR A 34 -1.25 4.03 2.31
C THR A 34 -2.27 3.58 3.36
N ALA A 35 -2.05 3.91 4.64
CA ALA A 35 -2.97 3.53 5.70
C ALA A 35 -4.30 4.28 5.62
N VAL A 36 -4.27 5.58 5.31
CA VAL A 36 -5.50 6.41 5.23
C VAL A 36 -6.46 5.90 4.15
N PRO A 37 -6.04 5.64 2.89
CA PRO A 37 -6.92 5.06 1.89
C PRO A 37 -7.39 3.64 2.26
N THR A 38 -6.53 2.84 2.89
CA THR A 38 -6.89 1.46 3.31
C THR A 38 -7.99 1.46 4.38
N VAL A 39 -7.89 2.35 5.36
CA VAL A 39 -8.91 2.53 6.39
C VAL A 39 -10.21 3.06 5.77
N TRP A 40 -10.11 4.03 4.87
CA TRP A 40 -11.26 4.54 4.10
C TRP A 40 -12.00 3.39 3.38
N PHE A 41 -11.29 2.57 2.61
CA PHE A 41 -11.89 1.44 1.91
C PHE A 41 -12.55 0.44 2.86
N SER A 42 -11.91 0.18 4.00
CA SER A 42 -12.48 -0.70 5.04
C SER A 42 -13.80 -0.16 5.59
N ILE A 43 -13.91 1.16 5.82
CA ILE A 43 -15.16 1.80 6.25
C ILE A 43 -16.24 1.67 5.16
N VAL A 44 -15.87 1.89 3.90
CA VAL A 44 -16.80 1.75 2.75
C VAL A 44 -17.34 0.32 2.65
N LEU A 45 -16.51 -0.70 2.89
CA LEU A 45 -16.93 -2.11 2.90
C LEU A 45 -17.87 -2.42 4.08
N ILE A 46 -17.57 -1.91 5.28
CA ILE A 46 -18.43 -2.09 6.45
C ILE A 46 -19.80 -1.44 6.20
N TYR A 47 -19.82 -0.23 5.63
CA TYR A 47 -21.07 0.43 5.28
C TYR A 47 -21.87 -0.40 4.25
N GLY A 48 -21.21 -0.92 3.21
CA GLY A 48 -21.85 -1.82 2.24
C GLY A 48 -22.42 -3.09 2.88
N LEU A 49 -21.69 -3.70 3.82
CA LEU A 49 -22.15 -4.88 4.55
C LEU A 49 -23.40 -4.61 5.39
N PHE A 50 -23.43 -3.48 6.12
CA PHE A 50 -24.61 -3.08 6.88
C PHE A 50 -25.76 -2.70 5.96
N ALA A 51 -25.51 -1.99 4.86
CA ALA A 51 -26.53 -1.64 3.88
C ALA A 51 -27.18 -2.89 3.28
N LEU A 52 -26.37 -3.90 2.95
CA LEU A 52 -26.85 -5.19 2.44
C LEU A 52 -27.73 -5.92 3.49
N LYS A 53 -27.34 -5.88 4.77
CA LYS A 53 -28.11 -6.48 5.86
C LYS A 53 -29.49 -5.81 6.08
N HIS A 54 -29.60 -4.51 5.85
CA HIS A 54 -30.84 -3.75 6.09
C HIS A 54 -31.81 -3.77 4.90
N GLY A 55 -31.48 -4.45 3.80
CA GLY A 55 -32.37 -4.70 2.67
C GLY A 55 -32.12 -3.82 1.45
N ALA A 56 -32.94 -4.03 0.42
CA ALA A 56 -32.71 -3.47 -0.92
C ALA A 56 -32.68 -1.93 -0.97
N GLU A 57 -33.48 -1.26 -0.14
CA GLU A 57 -33.52 0.20 -0.08
C GLU A 57 -32.22 0.78 0.49
N SER A 58 -31.71 0.21 1.58
CA SER A 58 -30.43 0.63 2.17
C SER A 58 -29.26 0.34 1.23
N TRP A 59 -29.29 -0.81 0.54
CA TRP A 59 -28.32 -1.15 -0.50
C TRP A 59 -28.34 -0.16 -1.67
N ALA A 60 -29.52 0.24 -2.16
CA ALA A 60 -29.63 1.25 -3.22
C ALA A 60 -29.03 2.61 -2.77
N GLY A 61 -29.24 3.00 -1.51
CA GLY A 61 -28.58 4.16 -0.91
C GLY A 61 -27.05 4.06 -0.90
N TYR A 62 -26.52 2.88 -0.56
CA TYR A 62 -25.08 2.59 -0.65
C TYR A 62 -24.53 2.71 -2.08
N ILE A 63 -25.25 2.17 -3.08
CA ILE A 63 -24.86 2.33 -4.49
C ILE A 63 -24.87 3.81 -4.90
N GLY A 64 -25.88 4.58 -4.48
CA GLY A 64 -25.93 6.02 -4.72
C GLY A 64 -24.76 6.77 -4.08
N PHE A 65 -24.34 6.37 -2.87
CA PHE A 65 -23.14 6.88 -2.22
C PHE A 65 -21.87 6.57 -3.03
N LEU A 66 -21.72 5.33 -3.54
CA LEU A 66 -20.58 4.95 -4.37
C LEU A 66 -20.52 5.68 -5.71
N GLN A 67 -21.67 6.06 -6.28
CA GLN A 67 -21.77 6.82 -7.52
C GLN A 67 -21.43 8.31 -7.36
N ASN A 68 -21.28 8.81 -6.13
CA ASN A 68 -20.87 10.19 -5.90
C ASN A 68 -19.46 10.43 -6.48
N PRO A 69 -19.26 11.46 -7.33
CA PRO A 69 -17.98 11.68 -8.01
C PRO A 69 -16.81 11.87 -7.03
N VAL A 70 -17.05 12.43 -5.84
CA VAL A 70 -16.02 12.57 -4.79
C VAL A 70 -15.61 11.19 -4.26
N VAL A 71 -16.57 10.30 -4.01
CA VAL A 71 -16.33 8.93 -3.53
C VAL A 71 -15.62 8.11 -4.60
N VAL A 72 -16.00 8.27 -5.87
CA VAL A 72 -15.30 7.65 -7.00
C VAL A 72 -13.82 8.07 -7.05
N ILE A 73 -13.54 9.37 -6.93
CA ILE A 73 -12.15 9.88 -6.92
C ILE A 73 -11.38 9.31 -5.72
N LEU A 74 -11.97 9.29 -4.52
CA LEU A 74 -11.34 8.71 -3.34
C LEU A 74 -11.06 7.21 -3.51
N ASN A 75 -11.96 6.46 -4.13
CA ASN A 75 -11.76 5.04 -4.41
C ASN A 75 -10.66 4.82 -5.46
N LEU A 76 -10.53 5.70 -6.46
CA LEU A 76 -9.42 5.65 -7.41
C LEU A 76 -8.07 5.95 -6.74
N ILE A 77 -8.01 6.96 -5.87
CA ILE A 77 -6.81 7.24 -5.05
C ILE A 77 -6.48 6.03 -4.18
N THR A 78 -7.50 5.39 -3.62
CA THR A 78 -7.33 4.18 -2.80
C THR A 78 -6.78 3.01 -3.61
N LEU A 79 -7.25 2.82 -4.84
CA LEU A 79 -6.70 1.82 -5.74
C LEU A 79 -5.23 2.11 -6.08
N ALA A 80 -4.88 3.37 -6.38
CA ALA A 80 -3.50 3.76 -6.64
C ALA A 80 -2.60 3.53 -5.42
N ALA A 81 -3.07 3.88 -4.23
CA ALA A 81 -2.37 3.63 -2.97
C ALA A 81 -2.19 2.13 -2.69
N ALA A 82 -3.19 1.30 -2.98
CA ALA A 82 -3.11 -0.16 -2.83
C ALA A 82 -2.10 -0.79 -3.80
N LEU A 83 -2.02 -0.29 -5.04
CA LEU A 83 -1.00 -0.72 -6.00
C LEU A 83 0.41 -0.34 -5.54
N LEU A 84 0.60 0.89 -5.04
CA LEU A 84 1.87 1.33 -4.47
C LEU A 84 2.25 0.47 -3.26
N HIS A 85 1.32 0.22 -2.35
CA HIS A 85 1.51 -0.66 -1.19
C HIS A 85 1.92 -2.07 -1.58
N THR A 86 1.25 -2.65 -2.58
CA THR A 86 1.58 -3.99 -3.08
C THR A 86 3.00 -4.02 -3.64
N LYS A 87 3.39 -3.02 -4.42
CA LYS A 87 4.75 -2.91 -4.98
C LYS A 87 5.81 -2.84 -3.88
N THR A 88 5.65 -1.93 -2.92
CA THR A 88 6.63 -1.76 -1.82
C THR A 88 6.72 -3.00 -0.95
N TRP A 89 5.57 -3.61 -0.61
CA TRP A 89 5.55 -4.85 0.15
C TRP A 89 6.26 -5.98 -0.59
N PHE A 90 6.02 -6.12 -1.90
CA PHE A 90 6.64 -7.17 -2.71
C PHE A 90 8.15 -7.01 -2.78
N GLU A 91 8.67 -5.78 -2.78
CA GLU A 91 10.11 -5.51 -2.76
C GLU A 91 10.77 -5.68 -1.38
N LEU A 92 10.01 -5.51 -0.30
CA LEU A 92 10.51 -5.55 1.08
C LEU A 92 10.35 -6.93 1.76
N ALA A 93 9.21 -7.60 1.56
CA ALA A 93 8.90 -8.87 2.21
C ALA A 93 9.91 -10.00 1.89
N PRO A 94 10.40 -10.17 0.65
CA PRO A 94 11.40 -11.18 0.33
C PRO A 94 12.79 -10.87 0.91
N LYS A 95 13.07 -9.60 1.25
CA LYS A 95 14.34 -9.20 1.87
C LYS A 95 14.37 -9.52 3.36
N ALA A 96 13.20 -9.53 4.01
CA ALA A 96 13.05 -9.95 5.40
C ALA A 96 13.04 -11.49 5.53
N ALA A 97 12.55 -12.20 4.51
CA ALA A 97 12.61 -13.65 4.45
C ALA A 97 14.01 -14.12 4.01
N ASN A 98 14.81 -14.67 4.92
CA ASN A 98 16.12 -15.24 4.57
C ASN A 98 15.93 -16.61 3.90
N VAL A 99 15.46 -16.61 2.65
CA VAL A 99 15.16 -17.83 1.89
C VAL A 99 16.44 -18.40 1.30
N ILE A 100 16.99 -19.42 1.97
CA ILE A 100 18.13 -20.21 1.48
C ILE A 100 17.57 -21.43 0.75
N ILE A 101 17.81 -21.54 -0.56
CA ILE A 101 17.40 -22.69 -1.36
C ILE A 101 18.66 -23.32 -1.95
N LYS A 102 18.89 -24.61 -1.68
CA LYS A 102 20.07 -25.37 -2.10
C LYS A 102 21.42 -24.81 -1.60
N GLY A 103 21.44 -24.15 -0.45
CA GLY A 103 22.67 -23.63 0.17
C GLY A 103 23.13 -22.27 -0.36
N GLU A 104 22.49 -21.73 -1.40
CA GLU A 104 22.70 -20.36 -1.85
C GLU A 104 21.52 -19.47 -1.43
N LYS A 105 21.84 -18.23 -1.04
CA LYS A 105 20.84 -17.21 -0.74
C LYS A 105 20.14 -16.85 -2.05
N MET A 106 18.86 -17.21 -2.18
CA MET A 106 18.11 -16.89 -3.39
C MET A 106 17.97 -15.35 -3.47
N GLY A 107 18.25 -14.79 -4.65
CA GLY A 107 17.98 -13.39 -4.91
C GLY A 107 16.50 -13.07 -4.71
N PRO A 108 16.11 -11.83 -4.40
CA PRO A 108 14.71 -11.45 -4.17
C PRO A 108 13.84 -11.53 -5.44
N GLU A 109 14.44 -11.54 -6.63
CA GLU A 109 13.75 -11.44 -7.92
C GLU A 109 12.76 -12.58 -8.25
N PRO A 110 13.07 -13.88 -8.01
CA PRO A 110 12.13 -14.96 -8.29
C PRO A 110 10.91 -14.92 -7.37
N VAL A 111 11.09 -14.50 -6.11
CA VAL A 111 10.01 -14.38 -5.12
C VAL A 111 9.06 -13.24 -5.52
N ILE A 112 9.61 -12.08 -5.91
CA ILE A 112 8.81 -10.94 -6.40
C ILE A 112 7.98 -11.34 -7.63
N LYS A 113 8.59 -12.04 -8.60
CA LYS A 113 7.87 -12.53 -9.79
C LYS A 113 6.76 -13.51 -9.41
N GLY A 114 7.02 -14.43 -8.48
CA GLY A 114 6.00 -15.36 -7.97
C GLY A 114 4.82 -14.64 -7.33
N LEU A 115 5.09 -13.65 -6.48
CA LEU A 115 4.05 -12.84 -5.84
C LEU A 115 3.18 -12.09 -6.88
N TRP A 116 3.78 -11.49 -7.91
CA TRP A 116 3.03 -10.85 -9.00
C TRP A 116 2.17 -11.82 -9.80
N VAL A 117 2.67 -13.03 -10.08
CA VAL A 117 1.87 -14.07 -10.75
C VAL A 117 0.67 -14.46 -9.89
N VAL A 118 0.87 -14.68 -8.59
CA VAL A 118 -0.23 -15.00 -7.67
C VAL A 118 -1.26 -13.88 -7.63
N THR A 119 -0.85 -12.62 -7.50
CA THR A 119 -1.77 -11.48 -7.51
C THR A 119 -2.55 -11.37 -8.82
N ALA A 120 -1.91 -11.60 -9.96
CA ALA A 120 -2.57 -11.59 -11.26
C ALA A 120 -3.63 -12.70 -11.35
N VAL A 121 -3.29 -13.92 -10.96
CA VAL A 121 -4.21 -15.07 -10.95
C VAL A 121 -5.40 -14.80 -10.03
N VAL A 122 -5.15 -14.35 -8.80
CA VAL A 122 -6.21 -14.03 -7.83
C VAL A 122 -7.13 -12.93 -8.36
N THR A 123 -6.57 -11.87 -8.94
CA THR A 123 -7.36 -10.78 -9.55
C THR A 123 -8.26 -11.30 -10.68
N VAL A 124 -7.75 -12.16 -11.57
CA VAL A 124 -8.53 -12.74 -12.66
C VAL A 124 -9.66 -13.62 -12.12
N VAL A 125 -9.39 -14.46 -11.13
CA VAL A 125 -10.41 -15.33 -10.50
C VAL A 125 -11.50 -14.51 -9.83
N ILE A 126 -11.13 -13.46 -9.08
CA ILE A 126 -12.10 -12.56 -8.43
C ILE A 126 -12.98 -11.87 -9.48
N LEU A 127 -12.39 -11.30 -10.52
CA LEU A 127 -13.15 -10.64 -11.59
C LEU A 127 -14.05 -11.61 -12.33
N PHE A 128 -13.60 -12.85 -12.56
CA PHE A 128 -14.42 -13.87 -13.21
C PHE A 128 -15.64 -14.22 -12.37
N VAL A 129 -15.44 -14.52 -11.08
CA VAL A 129 -16.55 -14.84 -10.17
C VAL A 129 -17.49 -13.65 -9.99
N ALA A 130 -16.97 -12.43 -9.86
CA ALA A 130 -17.79 -11.24 -9.64
C ALA A 130 -18.63 -10.81 -10.85
N LEU A 131 -18.23 -11.16 -12.08
CA LEU A 131 -18.91 -10.73 -13.31
C LEU A 131 -19.74 -11.82 -13.99
N PHE A 132 -19.38 -13.09 -13.84
CA PHE A 132 -19.99 -14.20 -14.58
C PHE A 132 -20.77 -15.19 -13.71
N TRP A 133 -20.79 -15.02 -12.40
CA TRP A 133 -21.52 -15.86 -11.45
C TRP A 133 -22.52 -15.02 -10.65
#